data_AF-A0AAU4K4G0-F1
#
_entry.id   AF-A0AAU4K4G0-F1
#
_cell.length_a   1.000
_cell.length_b   1.000
_cell.length_c   1.000
_cell.angle_alpha   90.00
_cell.angle_beta   90.00
_cell.angle_gamma   90.00
#
_symmetry.space_group_name_H-M   'P 1'
#
loop_
_entity.id
_entity.type
_entity.pdbx_description
1 polymer ?
#
loop_
_entity_poly.entity_id
_entity_poly.type
_entity_poly.pdbx_seq_one_letter_code
_entity_poly.pdbx_strand_id
1 'polypeptide(L)'
;MDDTVIVHIDRASVAMGDDVSTHEEVWTYRSSATLDDLLVDIATSYVPPIGGDAGWTVHANAHDDARRRHLGMIYRPVDDADVACRVRGSDTLLSAIAATTGLDIYVGYLTWDLARPASIDAMRAARSRHSTPLHRTRLADADAEHRRWQTVRSLRQLDADLIPWRRAWIRDAVLDTPRLPGVDEFVAAHLDLLYDRLSPASVALAVDLFDAPTTESKYQAHGTDLIAALGDPRAATLAMVLTAFEWTMTQKSWEDTADPGVVAYLGQLERWGYHLSPVEQAYAGRRSADDVIDEARRHRDDR
;
A
#
# COMPACT_ATOMS: atom_id res chain seq x y z
N MET A 1 -16.88 -4.90 33.69
CA MET A 1 -16.72 -4.34 32.33
C MET A 1 -15.90 -5.38 31.59
N ASP A 2 -16.49 -6.06 30.61
CA ASP A 2 -15.75 -7.01 29.79
C ASP A 2 -14.70 -6.23 29.00
N ASP A 3 -13.44 -6.55 29.26
CA ASP A 3 -12.30 -5.91 28.64
C ASP A 3 -12.23 -6.41 27.18
N THR A 4 -12.68 -5.58 26.25
CA THR A 4 -12.75 -5.91 24.82
C THR A 4 -11.70 -5.13 24.03
N VAL A 5 -11.26 -5.71 22.91
CA VAL A 5 -10.33 -5.08 21.99
C VAL A 5 -11.05 -4.84 20.68
N ILE A 6 -10.99 -3.60 20.20
CA ILE A 6 -11.56 -3.19 18.92
C ILE A 6 -10.46 -3.23 17.86
N VAL A 7 -10.76 -3.86 16.74
CA VAL A 7 -9.89 -3.97 15.58
C VAL A 7 -10.63 -3.38 14.39
N HIS A 8 -10.02 -2.38 13.76
CA HIS A 8 -10.49 -1.82 12.50
C HIS A 8 -9.74 -2.57 11.39
N ILE A 9 -10.45 -3.09 10.40
CA ILE A 9 -9.81 -3.89 9.35
C ILE A 9 -10.30 -3.52 7.96
N ASP A 10 -9.36 -3.40 7.03
CA ASP A 10 -9.59 -3.25 5.59
C ASP A 10 -8.70 -4.22 4.78
N ARG A 11 -9.04 -4.45 3.50
CA ARG A 11 -8.24 -5.27 2.58
C ARG A 11 -8.21 -4.73 1.17
N ALA A 12 -7.20 -5.15 0.40
CA ALA A 12 -7.13 -4.91 -1.03
C ALA A 12 -8.25 -5.64 -1.79
N SER A 13 -8.79 -5.01 -2.84
CA SER A 13 -9.65 -5.64 -3.85
C SER A 13 -8.83 -6.52 -4.79
N VAL A 14 -9.36 -7.68 -5.17
CA VAL A 14 -8.60 -8.70 -5.94
C VAL A 14 -9.27 -9.22 -7.20
N ALA A 15 -10.52 -8.84 -7.48
CA ALA A 15 -11.23 -9.25 -8.71
C ALA A 15 -12.31 -8.23 -9.10
N MET A 16 -12.74 -8.26 -10.37
CA MET A 16 -13.78 -7.37 -10.92
C MET A 16 -15.13 -7.43 -10.18
N GLY A 17 -15.44 -8.53 -9.50
CA GLY A 17 -16.65 -8.68 -8.66
C GLY A 17 -16.42 -8.39 -7.17
N ASP A 18 -15.18 -8.15 -6.79
CA ASP A 18 -14.70 -7.76 -5.46
C ASP A 18 -14.26 -6.29 -5.43
N ASP A 19 -14.51 -5.57 -6.52
CA ASP A 19 -14.22 -4.16 -6.74
C ASP A 19 -15.29 -3.30 -6.05
N VAL A 20 -15.34 -3.42 -4.73
CA VAL A 20 -16.21 -2.61 -3.89
C VAL A 20 -15.41 -1.50 -3.23
N SER A 21 -16.16 -0.45 -2.90
CA SER A 21 -15.77 0.74 -2.18
C SER A 21 -14.72 0.60 -1.09
N THR A 22 -14.91 -0.42 -0.27
CA THR A 22 -14.13 -0.76 0.91
C THR A 22 -14.64 -2.13 1.36
N HIS A 23 -13.77 -2.92 1.99
CA HIS A 23 -14.18 -4.16 2.66
C HIS A 23 -14.35 -3.97 4.16
N GLU A 24 -14.25 -2.73 4.64
CA GLU A 24 -14.16 -2.36 6.05
C GLU A 24 -15.13 -3.07 6.99
N GLU A 25 -14.53 -3.63 8.04
CA GLU A 25 -15.24 -4.20 9.17
C GLU A 25 -14.61 -3.72 10.49
N VAL A 26 -15.43 -3.58 11.53
CA VAL A 26 -14.99 -3.43 12.92
C VAL A 26 -15.21 -4.76 13.60
N TRP A 27 -14.13 -5.32 14.13
CA TRP A 27 -14.14 -6.59 14.83
C TRP A 27 -13.90 -6.34 16.31
N THR A 28 -14.75 -6.95 17.14
CA THR A 28 -14.60 -6.91 18.59
C THR A 28 -14.15 -8.25 19.11
N TYR A 29 -13.03 -8.23 19.83
CA TYR A 29 -12.42 -9.39 20.47
C TYR A 29 -12.50 -9.28 21.99
N ARG A 30 -12.38 -10.43 22.68
CA ARG A 30 -12.05 -10.45 24.12
C ARG A 30 -10.61 -9.98 24.31
N SER A 31 -10.27 -9.41 25.47
CA SER A 31 -8.89 -9.05 25.82
C SER A 31 -7.91 -10.22 25.80
N SER A 32 -8.41 -11.45 25.94
CA SER A 32 -7.64 -12.69 25.82
C SER A 32 -7.34 -13.12 24.38
N ALA A 33 -7.89 -12.43 23.38
CA ALA A 33 -7.65 -12.76 21.99
C ALA A 33 -6.20 -12.45 21.60
N THR A 34 -5.65 -13.31 20.76
CA THR A 34 -4.27 -13.29 20.30
C THR A 34 -4.18 -12.83 18.86
N LEU A 35 -2.96 -12.51 18.43
CA LEU A 35 -2.67 -12.23 17.03
C LEU A 35 -3.04 -13.41 16.11
N ASP A 36 -2.90 -14.63 16.61
CA ASP A 36 -3.30 -15.84 15.88
C ASP A 36 -4.79 -15.86 15.54
N ASP A 37 -5.62 -15.52 16.53
CA ASP A 37 -7.08 -15.49 16.39
C ASP A 37 -7.48 -14.52 15.27
N LEU A 38 -6.87 -13.33 15.25
CA LEU A 38 -7.07 -12.33 14.20
C LEU A 38 -6.71 -12.88 12.81
N LEU A 39 -5.54 -13.50 12.66
CA LEU A 39 -5.06 -13.99 11.36
C LEU A 39 -5.93 -15.15 10.82
N VAL A 40 -6.41 -16.03 11.69
CA VAL A 40 -7.34 -17.11 11.32
C VAL A 40 -8.68 -16.54 10.87
N ASP A 41 -9.22 -15.54 11.57
CA ASP A 41 -10.47 -14.90 11.20
C ASP A 41 -10.37 -14.19 9.84
N ILE A 42 -9.29 -13.45 9.62
CA ILE A 42 -9.00 -12.81 8.32
C ILE A 42 -9.03 -13.85 7.21
N ALA A 43 -8.30 -14.95 7.41
CA ALA A 43 -8.16 -15.98 6.41
C ALA A 43 -9.45 -16.74 6.08
N THR A 44 -10.27 -17.02 7.09
CA THR A 44 -11.44 -17.90 6.95
C THR A 44 -12.69 -17.16 6.51
N SER A 45 -12.74 -15.84 6.73
CA SER A 45 -14.02 -15.13 6.66
C SER A 45 -13.96 -13.70 6.15
N TYR A 46 -12.76 -13.18 5.86
CA TYR A 46 -12.60 -11.81 5.36
C TYR A 46 -11.99 -11.76 3.96
N VAL A 47 -10.88 -12.48 3.75
CA VAL A 47 -10.24 -12.56 2.43
C VAL A 47 -11.05 -13.48 1.50
N PRO A 48 -11.27 -13.09 0.24
CA PRO A 48 -12.09 -13.84 -0.68
C PRO A 48 -11.34 -15.08 -1.18
N PRO A 49 -12.06 -16.13 -1.58
CA PRO A 49 -11.46 -17.22 -2.35
C PRO A 49 -11.01 -16.69 -3.71
N ILE A 50 -9.75 -16.94 -4.07
CA ILE A 50 -9.17 -16.60 -5.37
C ILE A 50 -8.81 -17.91 -6.07
N GLY A 51 -9.06 -18.00 -7.37
CA GLY A 51 -8.58 -19.14 -8.18
C GLY A 51 -7.09 -19.00 -8.43
N GLY A 52 -6.28 -19.97 -7.99
CA GLY A 52 -4.82 -19.88 -8.07
C GLY A 52 -4.16 -19.83 -6.68
N ASP A 53 -2.83 -19.79 -6.65
CA ASP A 53 -2.10 -19.58 -5.41
C ASP A 53 -2.32 -18.13 -4.99
N ALA A 54 -2.80 -17.93 -3.76
CA ALA A 54 -3.10 -16.62 -3.22
C ALA A 54 -2.35 -16.39 -1.91
N GLY A 55 -1.76 -15.22 -1.77
CA GLY A 55 -1.10 -14.80 -0.53
C GLY A 55 -1.59 -13.43 -0.08
N TRP A 56 -1.50 -13.18 1.21
CA TRP A 56 -1.84 -11.91 1.83
C TRP A 56 -0.82 -11.55 2.90
N THR A 57 -0.55 -10.26 3.04
CA THR A 57 0.23 -9.69 4.14
C THR A 57 -0.71 -8.95 5.07
N VAL A 58 -0.46 -9.09 6.37
CA VAL A 58 -1.26 -8.43 7.40
C VAL A 58 -0.36 -7.47 8.15
N HIS A 59 -0.73 -6.19 8.11
CA HIS A 59 0.00 -5.12 8.77
C HIS A 59 -0.92 -4.39 9.76
N ALA A 60 -0.39 -4.10 10.95
CA ALA A 60 -0.97 -3.10 11.83
C ALA A 60 -0.42 -1.72 11.50
N ASN A 61 -1.31 -0.73 11.55
CA ASN A 61 -1.06 0.68 11.29
C ASN A 61 -0.30 0.84 9.97
N ALA A 62 -0.78 0.14 8.94
CA ALA A 62 -0.12 0.10 7.64
C ALA A 62 0.03 1.48 6.99
N HIS A 63 -0.72 2.46 7.51
CA HIS A 63 -0.76 3.85 7.06
C HIS A 63 0.09 4.80 7.92
N ASP A 64 0.77 4.32 8.98
CA ASP A 64 1.71 5.10 9.81
C ASP A 64 3.09 4.43 9.75
N ASP A 65 4.04 5.00 8.98
CA ASP A 65 5.38 4.41 8.78
C ASP A 65 6.14 4.17 10.11
N ALA A 66 5.97 5.04 11.11
CA ALA A 66 6.66 4.92 12.39
C ALA A 66 6.06 3.80 13.27
N ARG A 67 4.76 3.56 13.12
CA ARG A 67 4.00 2.56 13.89
C ARG A 67 3.68 1.30 13.11
N ARG A 68 4.04 1.23 11.83
CA ARG A 68 3.79 0.08 10.96
C ARG A 68 4.46 -1.16 11.55
N ARG A 69 3.67 -2.22 11.68
CA ARG A 69 4.17 -3.53 12.12
C ARG A 69 3.64 -4.60 11.18
N HIS A 70 4.55 -5.39 10.62
CA HIS A 70 4.17 -6.62 9.95
C HIS A 70 3.79 -7.66 11.01
N LEU A 71 2.54 -8.10 10.96
CA LEU A 71 1.95 -9.03 11.93
C LEU A 71 2.05 -10.47 11.44
N GLY A 72 1.83 -10.71 10.15
CA GLY A 72 1.88 -12.05 9.60
C GLY A 72 1.51 -12.12 8.13
N MET A 73 1.49 -13.35 7.63
CA MET A 73 1.13 -13.67 6.24
C MET A 73 0.11 -14.80 6.21
N ILE A 74 -0.78 -14.77 5.23
CA ILE A 74 -1.84 -15.76 5.00
C ILE A 74 -1.67 -16.29 3.59
N TYR A 75 -1.68 -17.62 3.41
CA TYR A 75 -1.53 -18.28 2.12
C TYR A 75 -2.63 -19.31 1.91
N ARG A 76 -3.10 -19.38 0.66
CA ARG A 76 -4.08 -20.34 0.19
C ARG A 76 -3.56 -21.02 -1.08
N PRO A 77 -2.99 -22.23 -0.97
CA PRO A 77 -2.48 -22.98 -2.12
C PRO A 77 -3.61 -23.47 -3.03
N VAL A 78 -3.34 -23.66 -4.32
CA VAL A 78 -4.33 -24.21 -5.29
C VAL A 78 -4.81 -25.60 -4.92
N ASP A 79 -3.86 -26.46 -4.52
CA ASP A 79 -4.10 -27.90 -4.33
C ASP A 79 -4.58 -28.25 -2.91
N ASP A 80 -4.83 -27.24 -2.07
CA ASP A 80 -5.19 -27.42 -0.67
C ASP A 80 -6.31 -26.47 -0.25
N ALA A 81 -7.34 -27.02 0.39
CA ALA A 81 -8.43 -26.23 0.95
C ALA A 81 -8.03 -25.51 2.25
N ASP A 82 -6.93 -25.92 2.89
CA ASP A 82 -6.46 -25.35 4.14
C ASP A 82 -5.70 -24.03 3.95
N VAL A 83 -6.00 -23.08 4.84
CA VAL A 83 -5.25 -21.83 4.97
C VAL A 83 -3.99 -22.09 5.80
N ALA A 84 -2.85 -21.61 5.32
CA ALA A 84 -1.61 -21.53 6.09
C ALA A 84 -1.34 -20.09 6.56
N CYS A 85 -1.06 -19.89 7.85
CA CYS A 85 -0.72 -18.59 8.42
C CYS A 85 0.71 -18.61 8.98
N ARG A 86 1.47 -17.55 8.75
CA ARG A 86 2.78 -17.33 9.40
C ARG A 86 2.68 -16.15 10.34
N VAL A 87 2.93 -16.39 11.61
CA VAL A 87 2.69 -15.42 12.68
C VAL A 87 4.01 -14.95 13.27
N ARG A 88 4.15 -13.65 13.50
CA ARG A 88 5.23 -13.10 14.32
C ARG A 88 4.79 -13.11 15.79
N GLY A 89 5.18 -14.15 16.53
CA GLY A 89 4.90 -14.29 17.96
C GLY A 89 3.44 -14.64 18.26
N SER A 90 3.12 -15.93 18.13
CA SER A 90 1.77 -16.51 18.24
C SER A 90 0.97 -16.10 19.48
N ASP A 91 1.66 -16.00 20.63
CA ASP A 91 1.02 -15.79 21.93
C ASP A 91 0.83 -14.29 22.27
N THR A 92 1.05 -13.40 21.30
CA THR A 92 0.92 -11.95 21.51
C THR A 92 -0.56 -11.57 21.60
N LEU A 93 -0.97 -11.03 22.75
CA LEU A 93 -2.34 -10.54 22.95
C LEU A 93 -2.62 -9.31 22.07
N LEU A 94 -3.80 -9.26 21.46
CA LEU A 94 -4.25 -8.09 20.70
C LEU A 94 -4.30 -6.84 21.59
N SER A 95 -4.70 -6.98 22.85
CA SER A 95 -4.71 -5.88 23.83
C SER A 95 -3.32 -5.27 24.04
N ALA A 96 -2.26 -6.08 24.02
CA ALA A 96 -0.90 -5.60 24.15
C ALA A 96 -0.44 -4.82 22.90
N ILE A 97 -0.84 -5.27 21.70
CA ILE A 97 -0.56 -4.56 20.44
C ILE A 97 -1.32 -3.23 20.42
N ALA A 98 -2.63 -3.26 20.71
CA ALA A 98 -3.50 -2.09 20.75
C ALA A 98 -2.96 -0.99 21.67
N ALA A 99 -2.46 -1.37 22.86
CA ALA A 99 -1.90 -0.42 23.83
C ALA A 99 -0.67 0.34 23.33
N THR A 100 0.07 -0.21 22.37
CA THR A 100 1.31 0.40 21.86
C THR A 100 1.12 1.18 20.57
N THR A 101 0.24 0.71 19.68
CA THR A 101 0.16 1.25 18.33
C THR A 101 -1.24 1.53 17.82
N GLY A 102 -2.29 1.11 18.53
CA GLY A 102 -3.62 0.92 17.93
C GLY A 102 -3.66 -0.32 17.02
N LEU A 103 -4.87 -0.71 16.60
CA LEU A 103 -5.14 -1.88 15.75
C LEU A 103 -5.94 -1.48 14.51
N ASP A 104 -5.32 -0.68 13.65
CA ASP A 104 -5.78 -0.44 12.29
C ASP A 104 -5.10 -1.43 11.36
N ILE A 105 -5.84 -2.44 10.93
CA ILE A 105 -5.31 -3.59 10.19
C ILE A 105 -5.57 -3.41 8.70
N TYR A 106 -4.49 -3.52 7.92
CA TYR A 106 -4.60 -3.60 6.47
C TYR A 106 -4.11 -4.95 5.97
N VAL A 107 -4.93 -5.59 5.14
CA VAL A 107 -4.64 -6.87 4.51
C VAL A 107 -4.33 -6.65 3.04
N GLY A 108 -3.03 -6.68 2.70
CA GLY A 108 -2.54 -6.45 1.35
C GLY A 108 -2.44 -7.75 0.56
N TYR A 109 -2.94 -7.77 -0.67
CA TYR A 109 -2.83 -8.91 -1.56
C TYR A 109 -1.40 -9.08 -2.09
N LEU A 110 -0.88 -10.31 -2.03
CA LEU A 110 0.39 -10.68 -2.63
C LEU A 110 0.16 -11.15 -4.06
N THR A 111 1.02 -10.69 -4.97
CA THR A 111 0.94 -11.03 -6.39
C THR A 111 2.10 -11.93 -6.80
N TRP A 112 1.88 -12.76 -7.82
CA TRP A 112 2.91 -13.58 -8.47
C TRP A 112 3.61 -14.54 -7.50
N ASP A 113 4.94 -14.65 -7.57
CA ASP A 113 5.73 -15.58 -6.76
C ASP A 113 5.65 -15.30 -5.26
N LEU A 114 5.30 -14.08 -4.86
CA LEU A 114 5.07 -13.73 -3.45
C LEU A 114 3.79 -14.35 -2.89
N ALA A 115 2.84 -14.71 -3.77
CA ALA A 115 1.62 -15.44 -3.42
C ALA A 115 1.86 -16.93 -3.15
N ARG A 116 3.10 -17.41 -3.34
CA ARG A 116 3.53 -18.78 -3.02
C ARG A 116 4.44 -18.81 -1.80
N PRO A 117 4.12 -19.61 -0.78
CA PRO A 117 5.01 -19.74 0.36
C PRO A 117 6.23 -20.58 -0.01
N ALA A 118 7.42 -20.21 0.48
CA ALA A 118 8.64 -20.98 0.29
C ALA A 118 8.57 -22.40 0.90
N SER A 119 7.72 -22.60 1.91
CA SER A 119 7.42 -23.92 2.49
C SER A 119 6.02 -23.92 3.12
N ILE A 120 5.11 -24.71 2.54
CA ILE A 120 3.75 -24.90 3.07
C ILE A 120 3.78 -25.59 4.44
N ASP A 121 4.66 -26.58 4.63
CA ASP A 121 4.73 -27.35 5.88
C ASP A 121 5.19 -26.49 7.07
N ALA A 122 6.15 -25.59 6.85
CA ALA A 122 6.58 -24.65 7.88
C ALA A 122 5.46 -23.68 8.30
N MET A 123 4.57 -23.33 7.37
CA MET A 123 3.41 -22.48 7.66
C MET A 123 2.28 -23.25 8.34
N ARG A 124 2.03 -24.50 7.94
CA ARG A 124 1.04 -25.37 8.62
C ARG A 124 1.47 -25.70 10.05
N ALA A 125 2.77 -25.84 10.32
CA ALA A 125 3.28 -26.06 11.68
C ALA A 125 3.05 -24.85 12.61
N ALA A 126 2.85 -23.65 12.06
CA ALA A 126 2.50 -22.43 12.78
C ALA A 126 0.98 -22.21 12.92
N ARG A 127 0.16 -23.20 12.55
CA ARG A 127 -1.31 -23.11 12.58
C ARG A 127 -1.82 -23.14 14.02
N SER A 128 -2.55 -22.12 14.41
CA SER A 128 -3.13 -22.00 15.74
C SER A 128 -4.57 -22.48 15.83
N ARG A 129 -5.02 -22.67 17.07
CA ARG A 129 -6.39 -23.09 17.41
C ARG A 129 -7.34 -21.92 17.19
N HIS A 130 -8.60 -22.24 16.88
CA HIS A 130 -9.57 -21.26 16.42
C HIS A 130 -10.17 -20.50 17.62
N SER A 131 -10.19 -19.17 17.55
CA SER A 131 -11.16 -18.33 18.26
C SER A 131 -11.95 -17.54 17.22
N THR A 132 -13.22 -17.29 17.52
CA THR A 132 -14.13 -16.50 16.67
C THR A 132 -14.32 -15.13 17.34
N PRO A 133 -14.37 -14.01 16.58
CA PRO A 133 -14.56 -12.70 17.18
C PRO A 133 -15.97 -12.61 17.75
N LEU A 134 -16.14 -11.81 18.80
CA LEU A 134 -17.42 -11.68 19.49
C LEU A 134 -18.45 -10.96 18.64
N HIS A 135 -17.99 -9.99 17.86
CA HIS A 135 -18.85 -9.18 17.02
C HIS A 135 -18.09 -8.72 15.79
N ARG A 136 -18.82 -8.64 14.67
CA ARG A 136 -18.37 -8.05 13.42
C ARG A 136 -19.43 -7.09 12.92
N THR A 137 -19.02 -5.88 12.65
CA THR A 137 -19.89 -4.84 12.09
C THR A 137 -19.25 -4.36 10.80
N ARG A 138 -19.98 -4.40 9.68
CA ARG A 138 -19.53 -3.68 8.48
C ARG A 138 -19.69 -2.19 8.71
N LEU A 139 -18.67 -1.42 8.38
CA LEU A 139 -18.50 -0.02 8.76
C LEU A 139 -19.39 0.98 7.99
N ALA A 140 -20.50 0.51 7.41
CA ALA A 140 -21.51 1.38 6.82
C ALA A 140 -22.19 2.30 7.87
N ASP A 141 -21.98 2.07 9.18
CA ASP A 141 -22.77 2.66 10.27
C ASP A 141 -21.99 3.60 11.25
N ALA A 142 -20.79 4.10 10.93
CA ALA A 142 -20.03 5.01 11.82
C ALA A 142 -19.72 6.40 11.21
N ASP A 143 -20.71 7.30 11.20
CA ASP A 143 -20.77 8.56 10.43
C ASP A 143 -19.57 9.53 10.45
N ALA A 144 -18.77 9.62 11.52
CA ALA A 144 -17.68 10.60 11.60
C ALA A 144 -16.36 10.07 11.01
N GLU A 145 -16.03 8.82 11.35
CA GLU A 145 -14.89 8.10 10.80
C GLU A 145 -15.17 7.71 9.34
N HIS A 146 -16.41 7.30 9.04
CA HIS A 146 -16.91 7.06 7.69
C HIS A 146 -16.73 8.26 6.75
N ARG A 147 -17.02 9.49 7.19
CA ARG A 147 -16.82 10.70 6.37
C ARG A 147 -15.34 10.94 6.05
N ARG A 148 -14.45 10.74 7.03
CA ARG A 148 -13.01 10.86 6.84
C ARG A 148 -12.51 9.82 5.83
N TRP A 149 -12.93 8.57 5.94
CA TRP A 149 -12.55 7.51 5.00
C TRP A 149 -13.19 7.66 3.61
N GLN A 150 -14.42 8.18 3.50
CA GLN A 150 -15.04 8.56 2.22
C GLN A 150 -14.22 9.63 1.48
N THR A 151 -13.65 10.59 2.21
CA THR A 151 -12.71 11.57 1.67
C THR A 151 -11.45 10.87 1.14
N VAL A 152 -10.91 9.86 1.85
CA VAL A 152 -9.76 9.04 1.37
C VAL A 152 -10.05 8.39 0.05
N ARG A 153 -11.17 7.69 -0.01
CA ARG A 153 -11.56 6.92 -1.16
C ARG A 153 -11.79 7.81 -2.38
N SER A 154 -12.47 8.95 -2.17
CA SER A 154 -12.80 9.87 -3.26
C SER A 154 -11.54 10.44 -3.90
N LEU A 155 -10.54 10.81 -3.10
CA LEU A 155 -9.24 11.25 -3.64
C LEU A 155 -8.45 10.13 -4.30
N ARG A 156 -8.42 8.92 -3.73
CA ARG A 156 -7.73 7.78 -4.35
C ARG A 156 -8.31 7.43 -5.70
N GLN A 157 -9.63 7.49 -5.85
CA GLN A 157 -10.27 7.29 -7.14
C GLN A 157 -9.83 8.34 -8.16
N LEU A 158 -9.72 9.59 -7.74
CA LEU A 158 -9.24 10.67 -8.60
C LEU A 158 -7.75 10.52 -8.92
N ASP A 159 -6.92 10.06 -7.99
CA ASP A 159 -5.48 9.81 -8.20
C ASP A 159 -5.21 8.58 -9.07
N ALA A 160 -6.03 7.52 -8.97
CA ALA A 160 -5.91 6.32 -9.80
C ALA A 160 -5.98 6.65 -11.30
N ASP A 161 -6.84 7.61 -11.67
CA ASP A 161 -6.96 8.09 -13.05
C ASP A 161 -5.76 8.94 -13.48
N LEU A 162 -5.01 9.53 -12.53
CA LEU A 162 -3.87 10.42 -12.79
C LEU A 162 -2.52 9.68 -12.84
N ILE A 163 -2.40 8.55 -12.13
CA ILE A 163 -1.17 7.75 -12.06
C ILE A 163 -0.58 7.45 -13.45
N PRO A 164 -1.35 6.98 -14.46
CA PRO A 164 -0.81 6.70 -15.78
C PRO A 164 -0.22 7.96 -16.45
N TRP A 165 -0.86 9.11 -16.28
CA TRP A 165 -0.42 10.38 -16.86
C TRP A 165 0.85 10.90 -16.21
N ARG A 166 0.90 10.91 -14.87
CA ARG A 166 2.09 11.33 -14.12
C ARG A 166 3.29 10.44 -14.46
N ARG A 167 3.08 9.12 -14.51
CA ARG A 167 4.14 8.17 -14.88
C ARG A 167 4.61 8.33 -16.32
N ALA A 168 3.71 8.57 -17.27
CA ALA A 168 4.09 8.86 -18.64
C ALA A 168 4.95 10.13 -18.72
N TRP A 169 4.57 11.19 -18.01
CA TRP A 169 5.35 12.42 -17.92
C TRP A 169 6.73 12.17 -17.29
N ILE A 170 6.81 11.40 -16.19
CA ILE A 170 8.08 11.03 -15.54
C ILE A 170 8.99 10.29 -16.51
N ARG A 171 8.45 9.34 -17.29
CA ARG A 171 9.23 8.61 -18.29
C ARG A 171 9.89 9.59 -19.25
N ASP A 172 9.11 10.50 -19.82
CA ASP A 172 9.62 11.49 -20.79
C ASP A 172 10.65 12.43 -20.14
N ALA A 173 10.39 12.89 -18.91
CA ALA A 173 11.30 13.76 -18.16
C ALA A 173 12.63 13.06 -17.84
N VAL A 174 12.60 11.79 -17.44
CA VAL A 174 13.81 10.99 -17.19
C VAL A 174 14.57 10.74 -18.49
N LEU A 175 13.89 10.52 -19.62
CA LEU A 175 14.57 10.41 -20.91
C LEU A 175 15.23 11.75 -21.33
N ASP A 176 14.73 12.89 -20.86
CA ASP A 176 15.33 14.22 -21.05
C ASP A 176 16.18 14.67 -19.84
N THR A 177 16.59 13.76 -18.94
CA THR A 177 17.38 14.04 -17.72
C THR A 177 18.53 15.03 -17.93
N PRO A 178 19.32 14.96 -19.03
CA PRO A 178 20.42 15.90 -19.26
C PRO A 178 20.01 17.39 -19.26
N ARG A 179 18.72 17.70 -19.46
CA ARG A 179 18.18 19.07 -19.48
C ARG A 179 17.46 19.50 -18.21
N LEU A 180 17.25 18.59 -17.26
CA LEU A 180 16.53 18.88 -16.02
C LEU A 180 17.44 19.60 -15.02
N PRO A 181 17.06 20.79 -14.53
CA PRO A 181 17.85 21.52 -13.52
C PRO A 181 17.71 20.89 -12.13
N GLY A 182 18.80 20.82 -11.38
CA GLY A 182 18.75 20.43 -9.97
C GLY A 182 18.55 18.93 -9.69
N VAL A 183 18.77 18.06 -10.70
CA VAL A 183 18.60 16.60 -10.57
C VAL A 183 19.53 16.02 -9.50
N ASP A 184 20.80 16.41 -9.51
CA ASP A 184 21.79 15.83 -8.60
C ASP A 184 21.52 16.26 -7.15
N GLU A 185 21.14 17.51 -6.94
CA GLU A 185 20.73 18.04 -5.65
C GLU A 185 19.45 17.35 -5.15
N PHE A 186 18.48 17.11 -6.03
CA PHE A 186 17.25 16.40 -5.66
C PHE A 186 17.54 14.94 -5.27
N VAL A 187 18.33 14.23 -6.07
CA VAL A 187 18.73 12.84 -5.76
C VAL A 187 19.54 12.78 -4.48
N ALA A 188 20.50 13.70 -4.28
CA ALA A 188 21.31 13.77 -3.07
C ALA A 188 20.48 14.05 -1.81
N ALA A 189 19.49 14.92 -1.90
CA ALA A 189 18.60 15.25 -0.78
C ALA A 189 17.66 14.11 -0.39
N HIS A 190 17.49 13.11 -1.26
CA HIS A 190 16.55 12.00 -1.09
C HIS A 190 17.25 10.63 -1.22
N LEU A 191 18.56 10.61 -1.02
CA LEU A 191 19.38 9.40 -1.10
C LEU A 191 19.12 8.46 0.09
N ASP A 192 18.64 9.01 1.21
CA ASP A 192 18.07 8.27 2.34
C ASP A 192 16.85 7.43 1.93
N LEU A 193 16.00 7.93 1.01
CA LEU A 193 14.89 7.15 0.47
C LEU A 193 15.35 5.95 -0.35
N LEU A 194 16.52 6.04 -1.00
CA LEU A 194 17.14 4.89 -1.66
C LEU A 194 17.64 3.83 -0.67
N TYR A 195 17.78 4.16 0.61
CA TYR A 195 18.21 3.23 1.65
C TYR A 195 17.03 2.66 2.45
N ASP A 196 16.05 3.51 2.79
CA ASP A 196 14.93 3.13 3.67
C ASP A 196 13.63 2.78 2.92
N ARG A 197 13.44 3.28 1.69
CA ARG A 197 12.18 3.12 0.92
C ARG A 197 12.31 2.41 -0.42
N LEU A 198 13.54 2.20 -0.93
CA LEU A 198 13.76 1.34 -2.08
C LEU A 198 13.36 -0.09 -1.73
N SER A 199 12.30 -0.55 -2.35
CA SER A 199 11.81 -1.92 -2.26
C SER A 199 11.88 -2.61 -3.62
N PRO A 200 11.88 -3.94 -3.67
CA PRO A 200 11.73 -4.68 -4.92
C PRO A 200 10.52 -4.22 -5.76
N ALA A 201 9.45 -3.74 -5.11
CA ALA A 201 8.28 -3.22 -5.80
C ALA A 201 8.52 -1.86 -6.48
N SER A 202 9.24 -0.93 -5.85
CA SER A 202 9.61 0.35 -6.48
C SER A 202 10.62 0.16 -7.63
N VAL A 203 11.48 -0.85 -7.55
CA VAL A 203 12.41 -1.20 -8.64
C VAL A 203 11.66 -1.88 -9.79
N ALA A 204 10.74 -2.81 -9.48
CA ALA A 204 9.86 -3.39 -10.49
C ALA A 204 9.02 -2.34 -11.21
N LEU A 205 8.56 -1.31 -10.49
CA LEU A 205 7.86 -0.17 -11.11
C LEU A 205 8.78 0.62 -12.06
N ALA A 206 10.05 0.83 -11.70
CA ALA A 206 11.01 1.46 -12.61
C ALA A 206 11.22 0.62 -13.87
N VAL A 207 11.38 -0.69 -13.71
CA VAL A 207 11.54 -1.64 -14.83
C VAL A 207 10.34 -1.59 -15.77
N ASP A 208 9.11 -1.63 -15.23
CA ASP A 208 7.88 -1.51 -16.01
C ASP A 208 7.79 -0.13 -16.69
N LEU A 209 8.22 0.92 -16.01
CA LEU A 209 8.09 2.28 -16.53
C LEU A 209 9.03 2.53 -17.72
N PHE A 210 10.22 1.95 -17.69
CA PHE A 210 11.27 2.16 -18.68
C PHE A 210 11.52 0.97 -19.61
N ASP A 211 10.62 -0.02 -19.60
CA ASP A 211 10.71 -1.26 -20.39
C ASP A 211 12.10 -1.93 -20.27
N ALA A 212 12.65 -1.94 -19.04
CA ALA A 212 13.99 -2.46 -18.82
C ALA A 212 14.03 -3.98 -19.04
N PRO A 213 15.05 -4.51 -19.74
CA PRO A 213 15.13 -5.94 -20.04
C PRO A 213 15.46 -6.73 -18.76
N THR A 214 14.60 -7.66 -18.36
CA THR A 214 14.84 -8.54 -17.21
C THR A 214 14.81 -10.01 -17.62
N THR A 215 15.77 -10.81 -17.15
CA THR A 215 15.96 -12.21 -17.57
C THR A 215 15.16 -13.24 -16.78
N GLU A 216 14.74 -12.94 -15.55
CA GLU A 216 14.08 -13.91 -14.65
C GLU A 216 12.75 -13.40 -14.09
N SER A 217 12.74 -12.22 -13.45
CA SER A 217 11.53 -11.55 -12.94
C SER A 217 11.83 -10.08 -12.65
N LYS A 218 10.88 -9.17 -12.92
CA LYS A 218 11.04 -7.72 -12.62
C LYS A 218 11.22 -7.42 -11.12
N TYR A 219 10.78 -8.31 -10.24
CA TYR A 219 10.96 -8.18 -8.79
C TYR A 219 12.33 -8.65 -8.30
N GLN A 220 13.11 -9.28 -9.18
CA GLN A 220 14.53 -9.58 -8.98
C GLN A 220 15.42 -8.58 -9.73
N ALA A 221 14.83 -7.60 -10.42
CA ALA A 221 15.58 -6.61 -11.15
C ALA A 221 16.46 -5.78 -10.21
N HIS A 222 17.62 -5.42 -10.72
CA HIS A 222 18.61 -4.62 -10.03
C HIS A 222 18.73 -3.25 -10.69
N GLY A 223 19.29 -2.27 -9.96
CA GLY A 223 19.58 -0.95 -10.54
C GLY A 223 20.46 -1.02 -11.80
N THR A 224 21.25 -2.09 -11.97
CA THR A 224 22.04 -2.35 -13.18
C THR A 224 21.19 -2.61 -14.44
N ASP A 225 19.99 -3.17 -14.29
CA ASP A 225 19.09 -3.44 -15.42
C ASP A 225 18.51 -2.13 -15.96
N LEU A 226 18.24 -1.17 -15.06
CA LEU A 226 17.85 0.19 -15.44
C LEU A 226 18.99 0.95 -16.11
N ILE A 227 20.24 0.77 -15.66
CA ILE A 227 21.40 1.35 -16.34
C ILE A 227 21.52 0.79 -17.77
N ALA A 228 21.30 -0.52 -17.95
CA ALA A 228 21.32 -1.15 -19.27
C ALA A 228 20.18 -0.62 -20.17
N ALA A 229 18.99 -0.37 -19.62
CA ALA A 229 17.85 0.16 -20.36
C ALA A 229 18.02 1.63 -20.76
N LEU A 230 18.51 2.47 -19.84
CA LEU A 230 18.58 3.92 -20.03
C LEU A 230 19.92 4.39 -20.61
N GLY A 231 20.96 3.57 -20.54
CA GLY A 231 22.31 3.89 -21.04
C GLY A 231 23.05 4.97 -20.24
N ASP A 232 22.43 5.51 -19.17
CA ASP A 232 22.99 6.55 -18.31
C ASP A 232 22.74 6.23 -16.82
N PRO A 233 23.79 6.06 -16.01
CA PRO A 233 23.67 5.86 -14.56
C PRO A 233 22.93 6.99 -13.84
N ARG A 234 23.01 8.23 -14.33
CA ARG A 234 22.32 9.37 -13.75
C ARG A 234 20.81 9.27 -13.96
N ALA A 235 20.39 9.00 -15.19
CA ALA A 235 18.99 8.73 -15.52
C ALA A 235 18.44 7.52 -14.74
N ALA A 236 19.22 6.44 -14.62
CA ALA A 236 18.82 5.26 -13.85
C ALA A 236 18.66 5.57 -12.35
N THR A 237 19.54 6.37 -11.77
CA THR A 237 19.42 6.77 -10.36
C THR A 237 18.20 7.66 -10.14
N LEU A 238 17.96 8.62 -11.03
CA LEU A 238 16.75 9.45 -10.97
C LEU A 238 15.48 8.59 -11.12
N ALA A 239 15.45 7.65 -12.07
CA ALA A 239 14.34 6.73 -12.26
C ALA A 239 13.99 5.98 -10.96
N MET A 240 14.99 5.43 -10.27
CA MET A 240 14.79 4.72 -9.00
C MET A 240 14.24 5.63 -7.90
N VAL A 241 14.74 6.87 -7.78
CA VAL A 241 14.22 7.83 -6.78
C VAL A 241 12.76 8.17 -7.08
N LEU A 242 12.43 8.51 -8.33
CA LEU A 242 11.07 8.89 -8.71
C LEU A 242 10.10 7.72 -8.57
N THR A 243 10.51 6.50 -8.90
CA THR A 243 9.64 5.33 -8.76
C THR A 243 9.47 4.89 -7.30
N ALA A 244 10.44 5.17 -6.43
CA ALA A 244 10.28 5.01 -4.99
C ALA A 244 9.22 5.97 -4.43
N PHE A 245 9.19 7.23 -4.90
CA PHE A 245 8.12 8.16 -4.56
C PHE A 245 6.77 7.73 -5.13
N GLU A 246 6.71 7.34 -6.40
CA GLU A 246 5.48 6.84 -7.03
C GLU A 246 4.92 5.63 -6.30
N TRP A 247 5.78 4.69 -5.90
CA TRP A 247 5.38 3.55 -5.09
C TRP A 247 4.92 3.97 -3.69
N THR A 248 5.61 4.90 -3.05
CA THR A 248 5.21 5.40 -1.72
C THR A 248 3.83 6.07 -1.77
N MET A 249 3.58 6.87 -2.81
CA MET A 249 2.29 7.54 -3.01
C MET A 249 1.14 6.56 -3.23
N THR A 250 1.37 5.37 -3.84
CA THR A 250 0.32 4.36 -3.96
C THR A 250 0.00 3.65 -2.64
N GLN A 251 0.89 3.72 -1.64
CA GLN A 251 0.73 3.04 -0.34
C GLN A 251 0.14 3.95 0.75
N LYS A 252 0.22 5.28 0.60
CA LYS A 252 -0.19 6.22 1.65
C LYS A 252 -1.71 6.50 1.66
N SER A 253 -2.24 6.83 2.84
CA SER A 253 -3.54 7.53 2.98
C SER A 253 -3.26 9.04 3.03
N TRP A 254 -4.21 9.88 2.60
CA TRP A 254 -4.06 11.35 2.60
C TRP A 254 -4.00 11.95 4.01
N GLU A 255 -4.12 11.16 5.07
CA GLU A 255 -3.94 11.66 6.44
C GLU A 255 -2.49 12.16 6.65
N ASP A 256 -1.57 11.71 5.79
CA ASP A 256 -0.21 12.23 5.58
C ASP A 256 -0.16 13.33 4.49
N THR A 257 -1.24 14.09 4.30
CA THR A 257 -1.19 15.30 3.46
C THR A 257 -0.11 16.22 4.02
N ALA A 258 0.76 16.69 3.13
CA ALA A 258 2.00 17.38 3.50
C ALA A 258 3.12 16.53 4.14
N ASP A 259 3.17 15.21 3.87
CA ASP A 259 4.42 14.44 4.07
C ASP A 259 5.59 15.21 3.42
N PRO A 260 6.63 15.57 4.17
CA PRO A 260 7.69 16.43 3.66
C PRO A 260 8.37 15.88 2.40
N GLY A 261 8.48 14.54 2.28
CA GLY A 261 9.03 13.88 1.11
C GLY A 261 8.11 13.99 -0.11
N VAL A 262 6.82 13.71 0.04
CA VAL A 262 5.84 13.85 -1.06
C VAL A 262 5.71 15.30 -1.51
N VAL A 263 5.72 16.27 -0.59
CA VAL A 263 5.72 17.70 -0.91
C VAL A 263 6.97 18.09 -1.70
N ALA A 264 8.15 17.62 -1.25
CA ALA A 264 9.41 17.89 -1.94
C ALA A 264 9.43 17.28 -3.35
N TYR A 265 8.93 16.05 -3.49
CA TYR A 265 8.78 15.35 -4.76
C TYR A 265 7.86 16.09 -5.73
N LEU A 266 6.61 16.37 -5.36
CA LEU A 266 5.65 17.06 -6.21
C LEU A 266 6.12 18.47 -6.57
N GLY A 267 6.73 19.18 -5.61
CA GLY A 267 7.33 20.48 -5.86
C GLY A 267 8.53 20.42 -6.80
N GLN A 268 9.29 19.32 -6.83
CA GLN A 268 10.36 19.12 -7.80
C GLN A 268 9.80 18.83 -9.20
N LEU A 269 8.76 18.00 -9.32
CA LEU A 269 8.11 17.75 -10.61
C LEU A 269 7.62 19.05 -11.26
N GLU A 270 7.03 19.96 -10.48
CA GLU A 270 6.63 21.29 -10.99
C GLU A 270 7.80 22.16 -11.44
N ARG A 271 8.92 22.12 -10.72
CA ARG A 271 10.14 22.84 -11.16
C ARG A 271 10.66 22.32 -12.50
N TRP A 272 10.41 21.05 -12.79
CA TRP A 272 10.72 20.42 -14.08
C TRP A 272 9.62 20.59 -15.13
N GLY A 273 8.52 21.28 -14.80
CA GLY A 273 7.46 21.63 -15.75
C GLY A 273 6.22 20.73 -15.71
N TYR A 274 6.12 19.80 -14.77
CA TYR A 274 4.88 19.06 -14.53
C TYR A 274 3.81 19.98 -13.94
N HIS A 275 2.55 19.86 -14.37
CA HIS A 275 1.45 20.62 -13.79
C HIS A 275 0.67 19.76 -12.82
N LEU A 276 0.70 20.10 -11.52
CA LEU A 276 -0.06 19.37 -10.52
C LEU A 276 -1.56 19.52 -10.75
N SER A 277 -2.24 18.39 -10.85
CA SER A 277 -3.69 18.27 -10.77
C SER A 277 -4.23 18.74 -9.42
N PRO A 278 -5.55 19.00 -9.30
CA PRO A 278 -6.18 19.33 -8.02
C PRO A 278 -5.86 18.33 -6.89
N VAL A 279 -5.83 17.02 -7.20
CA VAL A 279 -5.52 15.96 -6.24
C VAL A 279 -4.07 16.06 -5.75
N GLU A 280 -3.12 16.27 -6.66
CA GLU A 280 -1.71 16.42 -6.30
C GLU A 280 -1.44 17.73 -5.57
N GLN A 281 -2.21 18.79 -5.84
CA GLN A 281 -2.16 20.03 -5.05
C GLN A 281 -2.65 19.81 -3.61
N ALA A 282 -3.60 18.90 -3.38
CA ALA A 282 -3.99 18.49 -2.03
C ALA A 282 -2.86 17.71 -1.34
N TYR A 283 -2.21 16.76 -2.03
CA TYR A 283 -1.04 16.05 -1.48
C TYR A 283 0.13 16.98 -1.17
N ALA A 284 0.34 18.01 -1.98
CA ALA A 284 1.32 19.06 -1.75
C ALA A 284 0.94 20.04 -0.61
N GLY A 285 -0.19 19.83 0.07
CA GLY A 285 -0.67 20.67 1.17
C GLY A 285 -1.14 22.06 0.74
N ARG A 286 -1.40 22.28 -0.56
CA ARG A 286 -1.79 23.59 -1.12
C ARG A 286 -3.30 23.77 -1.24
N ARG A 287 -4.06 22.66 -1.17
CA ARG A 287 -5.52 22.64 -1.21
C ARG A 287 -6.06 21.65 -0.17
N SER A 288 -7.28 21.88 0.30
CA SER A 288 -7.99 20.90 1.13
C SER A 288 -8.43 19.70 0.27
N ALA A 289 -8.36 18.51 0.86
CA ALA A 289 -8.91 17.28 0.28
C ALA A 289 -10.41 17.42 -0.05
N ASP A 290 -11.18 18.00 0.87
CA ASP A 290 -12.62 18.16 0.74
C ASP A 290 -12.98 19.08 -0.43
N ASP A 291 -12.23 20.18 -0.63
CA ASP A 291 -12.46 21.12 -1.73
C ASP A 291 -12.27 20.45 -3.10
N VAL A 292 -11.26 19.59 -3.24
CA VAL A 292 -10.95 18.87 -4.47
C VAL A 292 -12.05 17.86 -4.78
N ILE A 293 -12.54 17.15 -3.76
CA ILE A 293 -13.62 16.19 -3.91
C ILE A 293 -14.93 16.88 -4.30
N ASP A 294 -15.27 17.99 -3.64
CA ASP A 294 -16.49 18.75 -3.93
C ASP A 294 -16.45 19.41 -5.31
N GLU A 295 -15.29 19.84 -5.78
CA GLU A 295 -15.07 20.27 -7.16
C GLU A 295 -15.29 19.12 -8.15
N ALA A 296 -14.70 17.94 -7.90
CA ALA A 296 -14.85 16.77 -8.77
C ALA A 296 -16.30 16.25 -8.84
N ARG A 297 -17.05 16.33 -7.73
CA ARG A 297 -18.47 15.96 -7.67
C ARG A 297 -19.33 16.89 -8.53
N ARG A 298 -19.15 18.21 -8.40
CA ARG A 298 -19.88 19.20 -9.20
C ARG A 298 -19.69 19.00 -10.71
N HIS A 299 -18.47 18.75 -11.16
CA HIS A 299 -18.19 18.48 -12.57
C HIS A 299 -18.78 17.17 -13.11
N ARG A 300 -19.12 16.23 -12.23
CA ARG A 300 -19.75 14.96 -12.61
C ARG A 300 -21.27 15.09 -12.75
N ASP A 301 -21.89 15.98 -11.99
CA ASP A 301 -23.34 16.25 -12.03
C ASP A 301 -23.75 17.17 -13.21
N ASP A 302 -22.80 17.93 -13.77
CA ASP A 302 -23.00 18.82 -14.93
C ASP A 302 -22.85 18.12 -16.31
N ARG A 303 -22.62 16.80 -16.35
CA ARG A 303 -22.45 15.98 -17.57
C ARG A 303 -23.59 15.01 -17.78
#